data_AF-A0AAW0WQY3-F1
#
_entry.id   AF-A0AAW0WQY3-F1
#
_cell.length_a   1.000
_cell.length_b   1.000
_cell.length_c   1.000
_cell.angle_alpha   90.00
_cell.angle_beta   90.00
_cell.angle_gamma   90.00
#
_symmetry.space_group_name_H-M   'P 1'
#
loop_
_entity.id
_entity.type
_entity.pdbx_description
1 polymer ?
#
loop_
_entity_poly.entity_id
_entity_poly.type
_entity_poly.pdbx_seq_one_letter_code
_entity_poly.pdbx_strand_id
1 'polypeptide(L)'
;MPTILRIYSNYQSNKMVVTVIEFIVKQLYILHRKPFILQMLGSVASILDMDETAIYGDANKIQPRRLFDILLSLERHHEDPLHILDLVTIQKPLRALDFCYHEESDSVTLLEAVDMCVTVVAYSADSKRGHQMLTILEAILGLVLRHLQATAGRDLRQEKETIHHVAVAMKTLVTNCEPLAKNYTGPQKSAGEGKGSSRVTYSKTSKAYNPAIDIDDDSHSKYMSDSKRYQAYERDMEDSEALRHDFRQPRDTLLNVVAELLTTCSQRLAEINKKAGQESKHSDLLDTKCH
;
A
#
# COMPACT_ATOMS: atom_id res chain seq x y z
N MET A 1 -0.33 -15.56 2.00
CA MET A 1 0.81 -14.63 1.92
C MET A 1 1.13 -13.93 3.23
N PRO A 2 0.21 -13.22 3.92
CA PRO A 2 0.55 -12.46 5.12
C PRO A 2 1.28 -13.26 6.20
N THR A 3 0.85 -14.50 6.49
CA THR A 3 1.53 -15.39 7.44
C THR A 3 2.93 -15.80 7.00
N ILE A 4 3.11 -16.14 5.72
CA ILE A 4 4.41 -16.54 5.16
C ILE A 4 5.40 -15.37 5.26
N LEU A 5 4.96 -14.16 4.92
CA LEU A 5 5.82 -12.97 4.93
C LEU A 5 6.14 -12.48 6.36
N ARG A 6 5.24 -12.70 7.34
CA ARG A 6 5.55 -12.50 8.75
C ARG A 6 6.63 -13.47 9.24
N ILE A 7 6.56 -14.74 8.85
CA ILE A 7 7.62 -15.71 9.15
C ILE A 7 8.93 -15.26 8.51
N TYR A 8 8.91 -14.85 7.24
CA TYR A 8 10.10 -14.32 6.57
C TYR A 8 10.72 -13.12 7.30
N SER A 9 9.87 -12.17 7.75
CA SER A 9 10.30 -10.99 8.49
C SER A 9 10.93 -11.35 9.84
N ASN A 10 10.31 -12.26 10.59
CA ASN A 10 10.74 -12.62 11.94
C ASN A 10 11.96 -13.57 11.99
N TYR A 11 12.13 -14.42 10.98
CA TYR A 11 13.19 -15.44 10.94
C TYR A 11 14.34 -15.10 9.98
N GLN A 12 14.64 -13.82 9.80
CA GLN A 12 15.69 -13.31 8.90
C GLN A 12 17.10 -13.89 9.15
N SER A 13 17.40 -14.35 10.37
CA SER A 13 18.69 -14.98 10.70
C SER A 13 18.81 -16.42 10.20
N ASN A 14 17.68 -17.09 9.93
CA ASN A 14 17.66 -18.46 9.46
C ASN A 14 17.68 -18.51 7.93
N LYS A 15 18.88 -18.70 7.36
CA LYS A 15 19.08 -18.77 5.91
C LYS A 15 18.20 -19.80 5.21
N MET A 16 17.97 -20.95 5.84
CA MET A 16 17.14 -22.01 5.25
C MET A 16 15.69 -21.55 5.09
N VAL A 17 15.12 -20.91 6.12
CA VAL A 17 13.75 -20.36 6.07
C VAL A 17 13.64 -19.26 5.01
N VAL A 18 14.63 -18.36 4.97
CA VAL A 18 14.71 -17.28 3.96
C VAL A 18 14.70 -17.85 2.55
N THR A 19 15.63 -18.76 2.23
CA THR A 19 15.74 -19.37 0.90
C THR A 19 14.50 -20.16 0.51
N VAL A 20 13.91 -20.93 1.44
CA VAL A 20 12.67 -21.69 1.19
C VAL A 20 11.50 -20.75 0.87
N ILE A 21 11.34 -19.66 1.61
CA ILE A 21 10.25 -18.71 1.35
C ILE A 21 10.47 -17.97 0.03
N GLU A 22 11.69 -17.52 -0.26
CA GLU A 22 12.02 -16.88 -1.55
C GLU A 22 11.75 -17.83 -2.72
N PHE A 23 12.13 -19.10 -2.58
CA PHE A 23 11.80 -20.15 -3.53
C PHE A 23 10.28 -20.30 -3.72
N ILE A 24 9.50 -20.45 -2.65
CA ILE A 24 8.04 -20.60 -2.72
C ILE A 24 7.40 -19.38 -3.39
N VAL A 25 7.82 -18.17 -3.01
CA VAL A 25 7.30 -16.92 -3.59
C VAL A 25 7.64 -16.83 -5.09
N LYS A 26 8.83 -17.26 -5.49
CA LYS A 26 9.23 -17.36 -6.90
C LYS A 26 8.36 -18.36 -7.67
N GLN A 27 8.11 -19.55 -7.13
CA GLN A 27 7.24 -20.54 -7.79
C GLN A 27 5.79 -20.03 -7.92
N LEU A 28 5.26 -19.35 -6.90
CA LEU A 28 3.94 -18.73 -6.97
C LEU A 28 3.88 -17.64 -8.04
N TYR A 29 4.95 -16.83 -8.18
CA TYR A 29 5.04 -15.87 -9.27
C TYR A 29 5.08 -16.55 -10.65
N ILE A 30 5.85 -17.64 -10.82
CA ILE A 30 5.88 -18.36 -12.11
C ILE A 30 4.49 -18.86 -12.51
N LEU A 31 3.72 -19.40 -11.55
CA LEU A 31 2.38 -19.92 -11.80
C LEU A 31 1.34 -18.83 -12.11
N HIS A 32 1.40 -17.70 -11.40
CA HIS A 32 0.31 -16.72 -11.34
C HIS A 32 0.68 -15.31 -11.84
N ARG A 33 1.96 -15.07 -12.14
CA ARG A 33 2.50 -13.86 -12.78
C ARG A 33 2.16 -12.57 -12.03
N LYS A 34 2.05 -11.44 -12.74
CA LYS A 34 1.75 -10.11 -12.16
C LYS A 34 0.53 -10.09 -11.22
N PRO A 35 -0.60 -10.80 -11.51
CA PRO A 35 -1.72 -10.91 -10.56
C PRO A 35 -1.31 -11.37 -9.16
N PHE A 36 -0.36 -12.30 -9.05
CA PHE A 36 0.13 -12.75 -7.75
C PHE A 36 0.88 -11.64 -7.00
N ILE A 37 1.74 -10.87 -7.67
CA ILE A 37 2.46 -9.76 -7.03
C ILE A 37 1.48 -8.72 -6.52
N LEU A 38 0.54 -8.30 -7.36
CA LEU A 38 -0.52 -7.37 -6.97
C LEU A 38 -1.25 -7.87 -5.73
N GLN A 39 -1.71 -9.13 -5.73
CA GLN A 39 -2.46 -9.69 -4.62
C GLN A 39 -1.62 -9.85 -3.35
N MET A 40 -0.35 -10.22 -3.49
CA MET A 40 0.61 -10.29 -2.38
C MET A 40 0.77 -8.91 -1.73
N LEU A 41 1.11 -7.88 -2.51
CA LEU A 41 1.29 -6.51 -2.04
C LEU A 41 0.02 -5.98 -1.34
N GLY A 42 -1.15 -6.16 -1.96
CA GLY A 42 -2.41 -5.68 -1.37
C GLY A 42 -2.76 -6.39 -0.07
N SER A 43 -2.38 -7.67 0.06
CA SER A 43 -2.62 -8.45 1.28
C SER A 43 -1.70 -8.07 2.45
N VAL A 44 -0.55 -7.45 2.20
CA VAL A 44 0.41 -7.10 3.25
C VAL A 44 0.42 -5.62 3.61
N ALA A 45 -0.21 -4.76 2.81
CA ALA A 45 -0.23 -3.31 3.04
C ALA A 45 -0.62 -2.92 4.47
N SER A 46 -1.65 -3.56 5.05
CA SER A 46 -2.13 -3.26 6.40
C SER A 46 -1.30 -3.83 7.55
N ILE A 47 -0.29 -4.66 7.24
CA ILE A 47 0.60 -5.27 8.23
C ILE A 47 2.06 -4.85 8.03
N LEU A 48 2.31 -3.78 7.27
CA LEU A 48 3.63 -3.17 7.19
C LEU A 48 3.90 -2.35 8.44
N ASP A 49 5.11 -2.47 8.96
CA ASP A 49 5.58 -1.66 10.08
C ASP A 49 6.17 -0.34 9.58
N MET A 50 5.31 0.66 9.49
CA MET A 50 5.66 2.02 9.06
C MET A 50 6.10 2.92 10.23
N ASP A 51 6.10 2.39 11.46
CA ASP A 51 6.52 3.15 12.64
C ASP A 51 8.04 3.07 12.82
N GLU A 52 8.74 4.07 12.29
CA GLU A 52 10.20 4.18 12.44
C GLU A 52 10.64 4.61 13.86
N THR A 53 9.70 5.02 14.72
CA THR A 53 10.00 5.53 16.07
C THR A 53 9.89 4.45 17.16
N ALA A 54 9.27 3.32 16.84
CA ALA A 54 9.13 2.21 17.77
C ALA A 54 10.50 1.60 18.14
N ILE A 55 10.78 1.55 19.45
CA ILE A 55 12.03 0.98 19.99
C ILE A 55 12.11 -0.53 19.73
N TYR A 56 10.95 -1.20 19.70
CA TYR A 56 10.82 -2.63 19.46
C TYR A 56 9.89 -2.85 18.27
N GLY A 57 10.25 -3.77 17.37
CA GLY A 57 9.38 -4.13 16.24
C GLY A 57 8.18 -4.98 16.67
N ASP A 58 7.08 -4.87 15.94
CA ASP A 58 5.90 -5.73 16.12
C ASP A 58 6.06 -7.04 15.35
N ALA A 59 6.10 -8.16 16.06
CA ALA A 59 6.21 -9.50 15.47
C ALA A 59 5.01 -9.86 14.56
N ASN A 60 3.88 -9.16 14.68
CA ASN A 60 2.73 -9.32 13.81
C ASN A 60 2.79 -8.47 12.54
N LYS A 61 3.77 -7.57 12.44
CA LYS A 61 3.99 -6.74 11.26
C LYS A 61 5.21 -7.21 10.46
N ILE A 62 5.36 -6.63 9.28
CA ILE A 62 6.42 -6.90 8.33
C ILE A 62 7.21 -5.61 8.14
N GLN A 63 8.52 -5.68 8.33
CA GLN A 63 9.38 -4.52 8.07
C GLN A 63 9.40 -4.22 6.56
N PRO A 64 9.31 -2.95 6.12
CA PRO A 64 9.42 -2.57 4.72
C PRO A 64 10.64 -3.15 4.01
N ARG A 65 11.77 -3.22 4.73
CA ARG A 65 13.00 -3.83 4.24
C ARG A 65 12.84 -5.30 3.83
N ARG A 66 12.02 -6.06 4.57
CA ARG A 66 11.79 -7.49 4.31
C ARG A 66 10.88 -7.70 3.11
N LEU A 67 9.89 -6.84 2.93
CA LEU A 67 9.09 -6.82 1.70
C LEU A 67 9.98 -6.49 0.48
N PHE A 68 10.85 -5.48 0.60
CA PHE A 68 11.83 -5.13 -0.42
C PHE A 68 12.75 -6.29 -0.77
N ASP A 69 13.33 -6.98 0.22
CA ASP A 69 14.25 -8.10 -0.02
C ASP A 69 13.53 -9.25 -0.75
N ILE A 70 12.25 -9.52 -0.45
CA ILE A 70 11.45 -10.51 -1.21
C ILE A 70 11.19 -10.08 -2.64
N LEU A 71 10.83 -8.82 -2.88
CA LEU A 71 10.62 -8.32 -4.24
C LEU A 71 11.92 -8.41 -5.06
N LEU A 72 13.06 -8.06 -4.46
CA LEU A 72 14.37 -8.21 -5.09
C LEU A 72 14.72 -9.68 -5.37
N SER A 73 14.32 -10.60 -4.48
CA SER A 73 14.57 -12.04 -4.67
C SER A 73 13.89 -12.59 -5.92
N LEU A 74 12.78 -11.98 -6.39
CA LEU A 74 12.05 -12.44 -7.56
C LEU A 74 12.79 -12.22 -8.89
N GLU A 75 13.81 -11.36 -8.90
CA GLU A 75 14.69 -11.16 -10.06
C GLU A 75 15.61 -12.36 -10.31
N ARG A 76 15.79 -13.22 -9.29
CA ARG A 76 16.77 -14.31 -9.30
C ARG A 76 16.11 -15.68 -9.37
N HIS A 77 16.90 -16.68 -9.75
CA HIS A 77 16.53 -18.08 -9.57
C HIS A 77 16.89 -18.54 -8.17
N HIS A 78 16.07 -19.44 -7.63
CA HIS A 78 16.23 -20.02 -6.31
C HIS A 78 16.32 -21.54 -6.41
N GLU A 79 17.22 -22.14 -5.63
CA GLU A 79 17.30 -23.58 -5.46
C GLU A 79 16.13 -24.08 -4.60
N ASP A 80 15.76 -25.35 -4.75
CA ASP A 80 14.73 -26.02 -3.93
C ASP A 80 15.39 -26.89 -2.85
N PRO A 81 15.86 -26.32 -1.73
CA PRO A 81 16.64 -27.05 -0.73
C PRO A 81 15.84 -28.13 -0.01
N LEU A 82 14.51 -28.10 -0.11
CA LEU A 82 13.60 -29.01 0.57
C LEU A 82 12.85 -29.94 -0.40
N HIS A 83 13.18 -29.90 -1.70
CA HIS A 83 12.48 -30.66 -2.73
C HIS A 83 10.95 -30.44 -2.67
N ILE A 84 10.52 -29.21 -2.41
CA ILE A 84 9.10 -28.82 -2.28
C ILE A 84 8.34 -29.13 -3.58
N LEU A 85 8.99 -29.03 -4.74
CA LEU A 85 8.36 -29.36 -6.02
C LEU A 85 7.95 -30.83 -6.15
N ASP A 86 8.56 -31.75 -5.39
CA ASP A 86 8.18 -33.16 -5.40
C ASP A 86 6.79 -33.37 -4.79
N LEU A 87 6.35 -32.45 -3.91
CA LEU A 87 5.01 -32.46 -3.31
C LEU A 87 3.93 -31.92 -4.26
N VAL A 88 4.31 -31.27 -5.36
CA VAL A 88 3.39 -30.66 -6.32
C VAL A 88 3.14 -31.63 -7.47
N THR A 89 1.88 -31.88 -7.83
CA THR A 89 1.54 -32.87 -8.89
C THR A 89 1.65 -32.33 -10.32
N ILE A 90 1.82 -31.02 -10.48
CA ILE A 90 1.92 -30.33 -11.78
C ILE A 90 3.24 -30.70 -12.50
N GLN A 91 3.22 -30.71 -13.84
CA GLN A 91 4.41 -30.93 -14.65
C GLN A 91 5.48 -29.87 -14.38
N LYS A 92 6.73 -30.31 -14.22
CA LYS A 92 7.90 -29.44 -14.01
C LYS A 92 8.69 -29.25 -15.31
N PRO A 93 9.39 -28.12 -15.51
CA PRO A 93 9.38 -26.92 -14.64
C PRO A 93 7.99 -26.28 -14.62
N LEU A 94 7.63 -25.65 -13.51
CA LEU A 94 6.35 -24.93 -13.42
C LEU A 94 6.30 -23.83 -14.47
N ARG A 95 5.11 -23.55 -14.98
CA ARG A 95 4.84 -22.51 -15.98
C ARG A 95 3.58 -21.75 -15.60
N ALA A 96 3.40 -20.59 -16.20
CA ALA A 96 2.16 -19.82 -16.05
C ALA A 96 0.94 -20.71 -16.30
N LEU A 97 -0.03 -20.66 -15.38
CA LEU A 97 -1.26 -21.43 -15.47
C LEU A 97 -2.18 -20.91 -16.57
N ASP A 98 -2.16 -19.60 -16.80
CA ASP A 98 -2.97 -18.93 -17.82
C ASP A 98 -2.12 -18.69 -19.08
N PHE A 99 -2.70 -19.06 -20.23
CA PHE A 99 -2.04 -18.98 -21.54
C PHE A 99 -1.65 -17.55 -21.90
N CYS A 100 -2.37 -16.55 -21.38
CA CYS A 100 -2.09 -15.12 -21.63
C CYS A 100 -0.71 -14.68 -21.12
N TYR A 101 -0.08 -15.43 -20.21
CA TYR A 101 1.21 -15.06 -19.63
C TYR A 101 2.37 -15.99 -20.02
N HIS A 102 2.20 -16.79 -21.08
CA HIS A 102 3.26 -17.71 -21.53
C HIS A 102 4.47 -16.99 -22.15
N GLU A 103 4.26 -15.78 -22.68
CA GLU A 103 5.31 -14.94 -23.26
C GLU A 103 5.91 -13.96 -22.23
N GLU A 104 5.34 -13.87 -21.02
CA GLU A 104 5.90 -13.03 -19.97
C GLU A 104 7.13 -13.66 -19.32
N SER A 105 8.05 -12.80 -18.87
CA SER A 105 9.26 -13.22 -18.16
C SER A 105 8.94 -13.99 -16.87
N ASP A 106 9.82 -14.93 -16.53
CA ASP A 106 9.82 -15.63 -15.24
C ASP A 106 10.42 -14.80 -14.10
N SER A 107 10.95 -13.61 -14.38
CA SER A 107 11.41 -12.62 -13.40
C SER A 107 10.56 -11.36 -13.43
N VAL A 108 10.37 -10.76 -12.26
CA VAL A 108 9.82 -9.40 -12.13
C VAL A 108 10.85 -8.51 -11.46
N THR A 109 11.05 -7.33 -12.01
CA THR A 109 11.98 -6.32 -11.50
C THR A 109 11.35 -5.43 -10.44
N LEU A 110 12.18 -4.78 -9.63
CA LEU A 110 11.71 -3.77 -8.68
C LEU A 110 10.97 -2.61 -9.35
N LEU A 111 11.40 -2.20 -10.55
CA LEU A 111 10.73 -1.14 -11.32
C LEU A 111 9.33 -1.57 -11.77
N GLU A 112 9.17 -2.81 -12.26
CA GLU A 112 7.86 -3.35 -12.59
C GLU A 112 6.94 -3.43 -11.36
N ALA A 113 7.48 -3.70 -10.16
CA ALA A 113 6.70 -3.64 -8.93
C ALA A 113 6.19 -2.22 -8.62
N VAL A 114 7.03 -1.20 -8.80
CA VAL A 114 6.63 0.21 -8.69
C VAL A 114 5.57 0.55 -9.73
N ASP A 115 5.77 0.19 -10.99
CA ASP A 115 4.83 0.47 -12.08
C ASP A 115 3.47 -0.21 -11.84
N MET A 116 3.46 -1.44 -11.32
CA MET A 116 2.22 -2.14 -10.95
C MET A 116 1.46 -1.40 -9.85
N CYS A 117 2.14 -0.94 -8.79
CA CYS A 117 1.49 -0.15 -7.75
C CYS A 117 0.97 1.19 -8.30
N VAL A 118 1.79 1.89 -9.08
CA VAL A 118 1.42 3.17 -9.71
C VAL A 118 0.19 3.01 -10.59
N THR A 119 0.13 1.95 -11.41
CA THR A 119 -0.98 1.67 -12.32
C THR A 119 -2.29 1.49 -11.55
N VAL A 120 -2.27 0.76 -10.44
CA VAL A 120 -3.46 0.54 -9.61
C VAL A 120 -3.93 1.83 -8.94
N VAL A 121 -3.00 2.63 -8.39
CA VAL A 121 -3.33 3.93 -7.78
C VAL A 121 -3.89 4.89 -8.83
N ALA A 122 -3.24 5.00 -9.99
CA ALA A 122 -3.66 5.89 -11.07
C ALA A 122 -5.02 5.50 -11.67
N TYR A 123 -5.39 4.21 -11.62
CA TYR A 123 -6.70 3.75 -12.09
C TYR A 123 -7.85 4.14 -11.15
N SER A 124 -7.66 4.01 -9.84
CA SER A 124 -8.68 4.36 -8.84
C SER A 124 -8.05 4.71 -7.49
N ALA A 125 -7.60 5.95 -7.38
CA ALA A 125 -6.85 6.47 -6.25
C ALA A 125 -7.64 6.48 -4.93
N ASP A 126 -8.97 6.62 -5.01
CA ASP A 126 -9.90 6.65 -3.87
C ASP A 126 -10.39 5.27 -3.43
N SER A 127 -10.03 4.21 -4.15
CA SER A 127 -10.40 2.85 -3.75
C SER A 127 -9.54 2.36 -2.59
N LYS A 128 -10.10 1.45 -1.78
CA LYS A 128 -9.33 0.70 -0.77
C LYS A 128 -8.08 0.05 -1.36
N ARG A 129 -8.17 -0.45 -2.60
CA ARG A 129 -7.05 -1.10 -3.28
C ARG A 129 -5.99 -0.09 -3.72
N GLY A 130 -6.40 1.10 -4.18
CA GLY A 130 -5.50 2.22 -4.44
C GLY A 130 -4.73 2.62 -3.18
N HIS A 131 -5.42 2.84 -2.06
CA HIS A 131 -4.78 3.18 -0.78
C HIS A 131 -3.76 2.11 -0.35
N GLN A 132 -4.09 0.83 -0.46
CA GLN A 132 -3.15 -0.26 -0.17
C GLN A 132 -1.88 -0.18 -1.02
N MET A 133 -2.00 0.08 -2.32
CA MET A 133 -0.83 0.19 -3.21
C MET A 133 -0.01 1.44 -2.94
N LEU A 134 -0.65 2.52 -2.48
CA LEU A 134 0.03 3.74 -2.09
C LEU A 134 0.86 3.55 -0.81
N THR A 135 0.32 2.85 0.20
CA THR A 135 1.08 2.44 1.39
C THR A 135 2.27 1.54 1.03
N ILE A 136 2.09 0.64 0.06
CA ILE A 136 3.18 -0.21 -0.43
C ILE A 136 4.26 0.64 -1.09
N LEU A 137 3.89 1.61 -1.93
CA LEU A 137 4.83 2.53 -2.57
C LEU A 137 5.61 3.35 -1.53
N GLU A 138 4.94 3.89 -0.52
CA GLU A 138 5.58 4.61 0.59
C GLU A 138 6.66 3.74 1.27
N ALA A 139 6.33 2.47 1.52
CA ALA A 139 7.23 1.54 2.19
C ALA A 139 8.48 1.17 1.37
N ILE A 140 8.36 1.01 0.04
CA ILE A 140 9.44 0.43 -0.77
C ILE A 140 10.18 1.45 -1.64
N LEU A 141 9.59 2.60 -1.99
CA LEU A 141 10.14 3.50 -3.00
C LEU A 141 11.56 3.96 -2.65
N GLY A 142 11.76 4.46 -1.42
CA GLY A 142 13.07 4.90 -0.96
C GLY A 142 14.12 3.79 -0.95
N LEU A 143 13.72 2.54 -0.68
CA LEU A 143 14.61 1.38 -0.72
C LEU A 143 14.98 0.99 -2.15
N VAL A 144 14.00 1.02 -3.07
CA VAL A 144 14.19 0.75 -4.50
C VAL A 144 15.14 1.78 -5.11
N LEU A 145 14.90 3.07 -4.89
CA LEU A 145 15.74 4.14 -5.41
C LEU A 145 17.19 4.00 -4.94
N ARG A 146 17.41 3.82 -3.63
CA ARG A 146 18.76 3.62 -3.07
C ARG A 146 19.43 2.37 -3.62
N HIS A 147 18.68 1.28 -3.81
CA HIS A 147 19.23 0.05 -4.38
C HIS A 147 19.67 0.24 -5.83
N LEU A 148 18.82 0.82 -6.67
CA LEU A 148 19.12 1.05 -8.09
C LEU A 148 20.30 2.00 -8.27
N GLN A 149 20.42 3.03 -7.43
CA GLN A 149 21.59 3.92 -7.43
C GLN A 149 22.88 3.20 -7.01
N ALA A 150 22.79 2.24 -6.08
CA ALA A 150 23.93 1.44 -5.65
C ALA A 150 24.37 0.40 -6.69
N THR A 151 23.43 -0.13 -7.49
CA THR A 151 23.70 -1.18 -8.48
C THR A 151 23.99 -0.65 -9.89
N ALA A 152 23.64 0.59 -10.22
CA ALA A 152 23.94 1.21 -11.53
C ALA A 152 25.44 1.31 -11.87
N GLY A 153 26.33 1.05 -10.90
CA GLY A 153 27.78 0.97 -11.14
C GLY A 153 28.38 2.33 -11.48
N ARG A 154 29.21 2.39 -12.54
CA ARG A 154 29.81 3.64 -13.07
C ARG A 154 29.03 4.22 -14.26
N ASP A 155 27.96 3.56 -14.72
CA ASP A 155 27.18 4.03 -15.86
C ASP A 155 26.14 5.07 -15.42
N LEU A 156 26.59 6.33 -15.38
CA LEU A 156 25.75 7.48 -15.02
C LEU A 156 24.57 7.68 -15.99
N ARG A 157 24.64 7.15 -17.22
CA ARG A 157 23.56 7.28 -18.20
C ARG A 157 22.42 6.32 -17.84
N GLN A 158 22.73 5.06 -17.60
CA GLN A 158 21.74 4.06 -17.19
C GLN A 158 21.05 4.47 -15.88
N GLU A 159 21.82 5.02 -14.94
CA GLU A 159 21.28 5.55 -13.69
C GLU A 159 20.29 6.70 -13.93
N LYS A 160 20.64 7.63 -14.82
CA LYS A 160 19.76 8.75 -15.20
C LYS A 160 18.48 8.29 -15.90
N GLU A 161 18.57 7.29 -16.77
CA GLU A 161 17.40 6.68 -17.43
C GLU A 161 16.48 6.00 -16.40
N THR A 162 17.04 5.34 -15.39
CA THR A 162 16.29 4.73 -14.29
C THR A 162 15.58 5.79 -13.43
N ILE A 163 16.28 6.86 -13.04
CA ILE A 163 15.67 7.98 -12.30
C ILE A 163 14.55 8.62 -13.14
N HIS A 164 14.76 8.77 -14.45
CA HIS A 164 13.76 9.31 -15.34
C HIS A 164 12.52 8.41 -15.44
N HIS A 165 12.69 7.10 -15.54
CA HIS A 165 11.58 6.12 -15.53
C HIS A 165 10.70 6.30 -14.29
N VAL A 166 11.32 6.26 -13.10
CA VAL A 166 10.57 6.41 -11.84
C VAL A 166 9.90 7.77 -11.76
N ALA A 167 10.56 8.84 -12.22
CA ALA A 167 9.96 10.17 -12.28
C ALA A 167 8.72 10.22 -13.19
N VAL A 168 8.75 9.58 -14.36
CA VAL A 168 7.58 9.48 -15.27
C VAL A 168 6.44 8.72 -14.61
N ALA A 169 6.73 7.58 -13.97
CA ALA A 169 5.71 6.81 -13.24
C ALA A 169 5.06 7.66 -12.12
N MET A 170 5.86 8.40 -11.36
CA MET A 170 5.36 9.28 -10.30
C MET A 170 4.55 10.47 -10.85
N LYS A 171 4.93 11.05 -12.00
CA LYS A 171 4.11 12.06 -12.68
C LYS A 171 2.73 11.50 -13.02
N THR A 172 2.67 10.31 -13.61
CA THR A 172 1.40 9.63 -13.91
C THR A 172 0.57 9.42 -12.64
N LEU A 173 1.20 8.99 -11.55
CA LEU A 173 0.53 8.81 -10.27
C LEU A 173 -0.10 10.13 -9.77
N VAL A 174 0.68 11.20 -9.68
CA VAL A 174 0.21 12.50 -9.17
C VAL A 174 -0.92 13.06 -10.02
N THR A 175 -0.81 13.03 -11.34
CA THR A 175 -1.85 13.54 -12.25
C THR A 175 -3.19 12.82 -12.10
N ASN A 176 -3.18 11.54 -11.73
CA ASN A 176 -4.41 10.75 -11.58
C ASN A 176 -4.94 10.70 -10.13
N CYS A 177 -4.25 11.35 -9.17
CA CYS A 177 -4.66 11.38 -7.76
C CYS A 177 -5.54 12.60 -7.40
N GLU A 178 -6.12 13.30 -8.38
CA GLU A 178 -7.08 14.39 -8.15
C GLU A 178 -8.21 14.04 -7.15
N PRO A 179 -8.77 12.80 -7.13
CA PRO A 179 -9.77 12.43 -6.12
C PRO A 179 -9.32 12.62 -4.67
N LEU A 180 -8.02 12.51 -4.39
CA LEU A 180 -7.43 12.68 -3.05
C LEU A 180 -7.27 14.15 -2.64
N ALA A 181 -7.42 15.10 -3.58
CA ALA A 181 -7.33 16.53 -3.31
C ALA A 181 -8.64 17.13 -2.74
N LYS A 182 -9.74 16.35 -2.73
CA LYS A 182 -11.05 16.80 -2.24
C LYS A 182 -10.98 17.20 -0.76
N ASN A 183 -11.72 18.23 -0.39
CA ASN A 183 -11.87 18.64 1.00
C ASN A 183 -12.81 17.69 1.75
N TYR A 184 -12.45 17.37 3.00
CA TYR A 184 -13.33 16.60 3.87
C TYR A 184 -14.59 17.42 4.21
N THR A 185 -15.77 16.93 3.83
CA THR A 185 -17.05 17.63 4.03
C THR A 185 -17.83 17.17 5.26
N GLY A 186 -17.20 16.38 6.15
CA GLY A 186 -17.85 15.81 7.32
C GLY A 186 -18.30 14.36 7.10
N PRO A 187 -18.80 13.69 8.17
CA PRO A 187 -19.38 12.35 8.06
C PRO A 187 -20.61 12.41 7.14
N GLN A 188 -20.43 11.98 5.89
CA GLN A 188 -21.56 11.71 5.00
C GLN A 188 -22.28 10.50 5.60
N LYS A 189 -23.55 10.64 5.98
CA LYS A 189 -24.38 9.47 6.29
C LYS A 189 -24.44 8.65 5.01
N SER A 190 -23.66 7.59 4.93
CA SER A 190 -23.64 6.67 3.80
C SER A 190 -25.05 6.10 3.63
N ALA A 191 -25.83 6.68 2.72
CA ALA A 191 -26.88 5.92 2.06
C ALA A 191 -26.15 4.77 1.36
N GLY A 192 -26.33 3.56 1.90
CA GLY A 192 -25.47 2.42 1.67
C GLY A 192 -25.14 2.16 0.19
N GLU A 193 -23.90 1.74 -0.03
CA GLU A 193 -23.47 1.15 -1.27
C GLU A 193 -24.35 -0.07 -1.60
N GLY A 194 -25.16 0.09 -2.66
CA GLY A 194 -25.61 -0.96 -3.57
C GLY A 194 -26.42 -2.12 -3.00
N LYS A 195 -27.77 -2.04 -3.10
CA LYS A 195 -28.58 -3.15 -3.62
C LYS A 195 -29.75 -2.63 -4.45
N GLY A 196 -29.77 -3.02 -5.73
CA GLY A 196 -30.97 -2.93 -6.55
C GLY A 196 -32.08 -3.87 -6.05
N SER A 197 -33.29 -3.56 -6.50
CA SER A 197 -34.50 -4.36 -6.49
C SER A 197 -35.42 -4.27 -5.25
N SER A 198 -36.53 -3.58 -5.48
CA SER A 198 -37.91 -4.05 -5.24
C SER A 198 -38.23 -4.64 -3.87
N ARG A 199 -38.76 -3.81 -2.96
CA ARG A 199 -39.88 -4.26 -2.12
C ARG A 199 -40.76 -3.09 -1.72
N VAL A 200 -41.86 -2.97 -2.46
CA VAL A 200 -43.09 -2.33 -2.00
C VAL A 200 -43.58 -3.11 -0.78
N THR A 201 -43.73 -2.46 0.38
CA THR A 201 -44.79 -2.83 1.33
C THR A 201 -45.18 -1.61 2.16
N TYR A 202 -46.43 -1.20 2.01
CA TYR A 202 -47.15 -0.29 2.89
C TYR A 202 -47.21 -0.85 4.32
N SER A 203 -47.00 0.00 5.33
CA SER A 203 -47.89 0.04 6.50
C SER A 203 -47.72 1.35 7.28
N LYS A 204 -48.80 2.12 7.34
CA LYS A 204 -49.14 3.14 8.34
C LYS A 204 -48.76 2.61 9.74
N THR A 205 -48.45 3.43 10.75
CA THR A 205 -49.50 3.97 11.64
C THR A 205 -48.88 4.82 12.76
N SER A 206 -49.40 6.03 12.89
CA SER A 206 -49.57 6.94 14.04
C SER A 206 -48.63 6.90 15.26
N LYS A 207 -48.11 8.09 15.56
CA LYS A 207 -47.95 8.63 16.92
C LYS A 207 -49.20 8.31 17.76
N ALA A 208 -49.04 7.56 18.84
CA ALA A 208 -50.03 7.44 19.90
C ALA A 208 -49.38 7.89 21.22
N TYR A 209 -50.00 8.92 21.80
CA TYR A 209 -49.85 9.36 23.18
C TYR A 209 -49.99 8.18 24.15
N ASN A 210 -49.20 8.17 25.23
CA ASN A 210 -49.49 7.35 26.41
C ASN A 210 -49.51 8.27 27.64
N PRO A 211 -50.61 8.33 28.42
CA PRO A 211 -50.72 9.22 29.57
C PRO A 211 -50.23 8.54 30.86
N ALA A 212 -49.67 9.37 31.76
CA ALA A 212 -49.57 9.22 33.21
C ALA A 212 -48.88 7.96 33.77
N ILE A 213 -47.60 8.12 34.14
CA ILE A 213 -47.08 7.68 35.44
C ILE A 213 -46.15 8.81 35.94
N ASP A 214 -46.62 9.64 36.88
CA ASP A 214 -45.77 10.51 37.69
C ASP A 214 -44.98 9.62 38.65
N ILE A 215 -43.70 9.37 38.34
CA ILE A 215 -42.72 8.96 39.34
C ILE A 215 -41.82 10.16 39.55
N ASP A 216 -42.04 10.78 40.70
CA ASP A 216 -41.23 11.82 41.30
C ASP A 216 -39.85 11.21 41.63
N ASP A 217 -38.90 11.26 40.69
CA ASP A 217 -37.51 10.81 40.86
C ASP A 217 -36.59 12.04 40.91
N ASP A 218 -36.81 12.86 41.94
CA ASP A 218 -35.90 13.93 42.26
C ASP A 218 -34.63 13.34 42.89
N SER A 219 -33.48 13.80 42.40
CA SER A 219 -32.15 13.62 42.99
C SER A 219 -31.43 12.27 42.78
N HIS A 220 -30.98 11.97 41.55
CA HIS A 220 -29.61 11.46 41.25
C HIS A 220 -29.39 11.13 39.75
N SER A 221 -30.45 11.08 38.93
CA SER A 221 -30.40 10.62 37.53
C SER A 221 -29.85 11.63 36.52
N LYS A 222 -29.85 12.94 36.83
CA LYS A 222 -29.29 13.99 35.94
C LYS A 222 -27.80 13.81 35.68
N TYR A 223 -27.01 13.51 36.71
CA TYR A 223 -25.55 13.32 36.54
C TYR A 223 -25.19 12.05 35.75
N MET A 224 -25.97 10.97 35.87
CA MET A 224 -25.71 9.74 35.09
C MET A 224 -26.20 9.83 33.64
N SER A 225 -27.28 10.57 33.38
CA SER A 225 -27.74 10.90 32.02
C SER A 225 -26.72 11.77 31.29
N ASP A 226 -26.20 12.80 31.96
CA ASP A 226 -25.19 13.69 31.38
C ASP A 226 -23.86 12.97 31.16
N SER A 227 -23.45 12.07 32.06
CA SER A 227 -22.27 11.23 31.84
C SER A 227 -22.43 10.28 30.64
N LYS A 228 -23.60 9.67 30.45
CA LYS A 228 -23.87 8.82 29.27
C LYS A 228 -23.98 9.62 27.97
N ARG A 229 -24.55 10.83 28.01
CA ARG A 229 -24.56 11.76 26.87
C ARG A 229 -23.15 12.25 26.54
N TYR A 230 -22.34 12.52 27.56
CA TYR A 230 -20.95 12.94 27.39
C TYR A 230 -20.11 11.81 26.81
N GLN A 231 -20.26 10.56 27.30
CA GLN A 231 -19.61 9.39 26.72
C GLN A 231 -20.06 9.10 25.28
N ALA A 232 -21.35 9.28 24.97
CA ALA A 232 -21.84 9.14 23.60
C ALA A 232 -21.28 10.25 22.70
N TYR A 233 -21.19 11.48 23.20
CA TYR A 233 -20.61 12.62 22.49
C TYR A 233 -19.10 12.47 22.27
N GLU A 234 -18.34 12.01 23.26
CA GLU A 234 -16.92 11.69 23.14
C GLU A 234 -16.68 10.59 22.10
N ARG A 235 -17.48 9.51 22.14
CA ARG A 235 -17.42 8.45 21.12
C ARG A 235 -17.73 8.97 19.72
N ASP A 236 -18.79 9.75 19.57
CA ASP A 236 -19.16 10.35 18.27
C ASP A 236 -18.06 11.33 17.77
N MET A 237 -17.34 11.98 18.69
CA MET A 237 -16.20 12.84 18.37
C MET A 237 -14.99 12.01 17.92
N GLU A 238 -14.61 10.98 18.67
CA GLU A 238 -13.52 10.05 18.33
C GLU A 238 -13.75 9.39 16.97
N ASP A 239 -14.97 8.94 16.69
CA ASP A 239 -15.34 8.36 15.39
C ASP A 239 -15.23 9.41 14.26
N SER A 240 -15.59 10.67 14.52
CA SER A 240 -15.44 11.77 13.57
C SER A 240 -13.98 12.12 13.29
N GLU A 241 -13.11 12.06 14.31
CA GLU A 241 -11.66 12.26 14.16
C GLU A 241 -11.00 11.10 13.42
N ALA A 242 -11.38 9.85 13.71
CA ALA A 242 -10.92 8.67 12.99
C ALA A 242 -11.32 8.73 11.50
N LEU A 243 -12.56 9.08 11.20
CA LEU A 243 -13.04 9.26 9.81
C LEU A 243 -12.29 10.38 9.08
N ARG A 244 -11.93 11.47 9.78
CA ARG A 244 -11.12 12.55 9.21
C ARG A 244 -9.70 12.10 8.94
N HIS A 245 -9.11 11.34 9.86
CA HIS A 245 -7.77 10.77 9.70
C HIS A 245 -7.73 9.83 8.50
N ASP A 246 -8.65 8.87 8.42
CA ASP A 246 -8.72 7.88 7.33
C ASP A 246 -8.97 8.54 5.96
N PHE A 247 -9.69 9.65 5.93
CA PHE A 247 -9.88 10.43 4.71
C PHE A 247 -8.60 11.13 4.24
N ARG A 248 -7.79 11.65 5.17
CA ARG A 248 -6.56 12.40 4.84
C ARG A 248 -5.36 11.49 4.62
N GLN A 249 -5.31 10.34 5.29
CA GLN A 249 -4.18 9.42 5.27
C GLN A 249 -3.68 9.09 3.85
N PRO A 250 -4.52 8.78 2.85
CA PRO A 250 -4.03 8.50 1.50
C PRO A 250 -3.35 9.71 0.85
N ARG A 251 -3.86 10.92 1.11
CA ARG A 251 -3.23 12.16 0.63
C ARG A 251 -1.88 12.39 1.30
N ASP A 252 -1.78 12.18 2.61
CA ASP A 252 -0.52 12.33 3.33
C ASP A 252 0.52 11.31 2.85
N THR A 253 0.09 10.07 2.63
CA THR A 253 0.92 9.00 2.04
C THR A 253 1.43 9.39 0.65
N LEU A 254 0.57 9.96 -0.21
CA LEU A 254 0.96 10.47 -1.53
C LEU A 254 2.05 11.54 -1.41
N LEU A 255 1.88 12.49 -0.51
CA LEU A 255 2.85 13.56 -0.29
C LEU A 255 4.19 13.01 0.20
N ASN A 256 4.18 12.02 1.09
CA ASN A 256 5.39 11.34 1.55
C ASN A 256 6.12 10.63 0.41
N VAL A 257 5.40 9.87 -0.43
CA VAL A 257 5.95 9.19 -1.62
C VAL A 257 6.62 10.18 -2.57
N VAL A 258 5.95 11.30 -2.85
CA VAL A 258 6.48 12.36 -3.72
C VAL A 258 7.68 13.06 -3.10
N ALA A 259 7.63 13.38 -1.80
CA ALA A 259 8.73 14.01 -1.08
C ALA A 259 9.98 13.12 -1.06
N GLU A 260 9.82 11.81 -0.84
CA GLU A 260 10.91 10.83 -0.86
C GLU A 260 11.57 10.75 -2.24
N LEU A 261 10.77 10.73 -3.32
CA LEU A 261 11.27 10.80 -4.70
C LEU A 261 12.08 12.07 -4.93
N LEU A 262 11.50 13.23 -4.63
CA LEU A 262 12.13 14.52 -4.88
C LEU A 262 13.43 14.66 -4.10
N THR A 263 13.44 14.24 -2.84
CA THR A 263 14.62 14.33 -1.98
C THR A 263 15.74 13.43 -2.49
N THR A 264 15.42 12.15 -2.74
CA THR A 264 16.41 11.14 -3.14
C THR A 264 16.94 11.36 -4.56
N CYS A 265 16.04 11.62 -5.53
CA CYS A 265 16.42 11.77 -6.93
C CYS A 265 17.04 13.14 -7.24
N SER A 266 16.60 14.24 -6.60
CA SER A 266 17.19 15.56 -6.85
C SER A 266 18.63 15.61 -6.37
N GLN A 267 18.89 15.09 -5.16
CA GLN A 267 20.25 14.98 -4.63
C GLN A 267 21.13 14.16 -5.57
N ARG A 268 20.63 13.01 -6.03
CA ARG A 268 21.43 12.13 -6.90
C ARG A 268 21.66 12.70 -8.30
N LEU A 269 20.66 13.33 -8.92
CA LEU A 269 20.82 13.98 -10.21
C LEU A 269 21.84 15.13 -10.15
N ALA A 270 21.87 15.89 -9.05
CA ALA A 270 22.89 16.91 -8.84
C ALA A 270 24.30 16.31 -8.81
N GLU A 271 24.49 15.17 -8.13
CA GLU A 271 25.77 14.44 -8.12
C GLU A 271 26.16 13.92 -9.51
N ILE A 272 25.21 13.34 -10.25
CA ILE A 272 25.42 12.83 -11.61
C ILE A 272 25.84 13.96 -12.55
N ASN A 273 25.10 15.08 -12.55
CA ASN A 273 25.40 16.24 -13.40
C ASN A 273 26.77 16.84 -13.07
N LYS A 274 27.12 16.95 -11.78
CA LYS A 274 28.43 17.40 -11.33
C LYS A 274 29.56 16.49 -11.85
N LYS A 275 29.38 15.16 -11.80
CA LYS A 275 30.35 14.19 -12.34
C LYS A 275 30.45 14.24 -13.87
N ALA A 276 29.36 14.55 -14.56
CA ALA A 276 29.30 14.64 -16.01
C ALA A 276 29.86 15.96 -16.58
N GLY A 277 30.28 16.91 -15.73
CA GLY A 277 30.76 18.23 -16.16
C GLY A 277 29.68 19.08 -16.85
N GLN A 278 28.40 18.72 -16.69
CA GLN A 278 27.27 19.49 -17.20
C GLN A 278 26.88 20.53 -16.15
N GLU A 279 26.91 21.82 -16.50
CA GLU A 279 26.27 22.84 -15.66
C GLU A 279 24.80 22.47 -15.47
N SER A 280 24.36 22.55 -14.21
CA SER A 280 23.06 22.12 -13.71
C SER A 280 21.89 22.66 -14.54
N LYS A 281 21.51 21.99 -15.63
CA LYS A 281 20.13 22.04 -16.10
C LYS A 281 19.29 21.35 -15.04
N HIS A 282 18.46 22.11 -14.34
CA HIS A 282 17.37 21.57 -13.53
C HIS A 282 16.62 20.56 -14.40
N SER A 283 16.78 19.28 -14.11
CA SER A 283 15.93 18.24 -14.69
C SER A 283 14.71 18.19 -13.81
N ASP A 284 13.60 18.72 -14.32
CA ASP A 284 12.32 18.76 -13.60
C ASP A 284 11.78 17.34 -13.45
N LEU A 285 12.04 16.77 -12.25
CA LEU A 285 11.55 15.46 -11.83
C LEU A 285 10.01 15.41 -11.85
N LEU A 286 9.35 16.53 -11.57
CA LEU A 286 7.90 16.73 -11.65
C LEU A 286 7.60 18.00 -12.46
N ASP A 287 6.49 18.04 -13.18
CA ASP A 287 6.06 19.25 -13.90
C ASP A 287 5.51 20.27 -12.89
N THR A 288 5.70 21.56 -13.15
CA THR A 288 5.02 22.68 -12.48
C THR A 288 3.50 22.53 -12.36
N LYS A 289 2.87 21.69 -13.20
CA LYS A 289 1.42 21.39 -13.18
C LYS A 289 1.02 20.28 -12.20
N CYS A 290 1.98 19.63 -11.53
CA CYS A 290 1.71 18.68 -10.45
C CYS A 290 1.33 19.49 -9.20
N HIS A 291 0.04 19.85 -9.08
CA HIS A 291 -0.54 20.57 -7.94
C HIS A 291 -0.89 19.64 -6.78
#